data_AF-A0A1D8AFJ1-F1
#
_entry.id   AF-A0A1D8AFJ1-F1
#
_cell.length_a   1.000
_cell.length_b   1.000
_cell.length_c   1.000
_cell.angle_alpha   90.00
_cell.angle_beta   90.00
_cell.angle_gamma   90.00
#
_symmetry.space_group_name_H-M   'P 1'
#
loop_
_entity.id
_entity.type
_entity.pdbx_description
1 polymer ?
#
loop_
_entity_poly.entity_id
_entity_poly.type
_entity_poly.pdbx_seq_one_letter_code
_entity_poly.pdbx_strand_id
1 'polypeptide(L)'
;MRAQRQKIATEVAQRLFAAEAALDIASARIAELNAALPLATIDARVGACVGQEAVTRSAAALMLMARARGEIIATHAGLKTASVAIGLGEMAFGDLIKLDENSGSALPPGGMPGEALPLALPATGPSHLRLA
;
A
#
# COMPACT_ATOMS: atom_id res chain seq x y z
N MET A 1 6.87 -21.12 33.11
CA MET A 1 6.22 -19.80 32.98
C MET A 1 6.62 -19.04 31.71
N ARG A 2 7.91 -18.79 31.43
CA ARG A 2 8.35 -18.07 30.21
C ARG A 2 7.88 -18.74 28.90
N ALA A 3 8.06 -20.05 28.76
CA ALA A 3 7.65 -20.80 27.57
C ALA A 3 6.15 -20.70 27.27
N GLN A 4 5.29 -20.72 28.31
CA GLN A 4 3.85 -20.53 28.15
C GLN A 4 3.52 -19.12 27.65
N ARG A 5 4.18 -18.09 28.18
CA ARG A 5 4.02 -16.71 27.69
C ARG A 5 4.49 -16.56 26.24
N GLN A 6 5.60 -17.21 25.88
CA GLN A 6 6.10 -17.24 24.50
C GLN A 6 5.06 -17.86 23.55
N LYS A 7 4.50 -19.02 23.91
CA LYS A 7 3.48 -19.70 23.12
C LYS A 7 2.25 -18.80 22.88
N ILE A 8 1.74 -18.18 23.94
CA ILE A 8 0.61 -17.26 23.84
C ILE A 8 0.95 -16.05 22.96
N ALA A 9 2.14 -15.46 23.12
CA ALA A 9 2.57 -14.33 22.29
C ALA A 9 2.65 -14.71 20.79
N THR A 10 3.20 -15.87 20.47
CA THR A 10 3.24 -16.39 19.09
C THR A 10 1.84 -16.61 18.53
N GLU A 11 0.93 -17.19 19.32
CA GLU A 11 -0.46 -17.39 18.93
C GLU A 11 -1.21 -16.07 18.66
N VAL A 12 -0.93 -15.03 19.45
CA VAL A 12 -1.48 -13.68 19.24
C VAL A 12 -0.89 -13.04 17.99
N ALA A 13 0.44 -13.15 17.78
CA ALA A 13 1.11 -12.65 16.58
C ALA A 13 0.51 -13.24 15.30
N GLN A 14 0.31 -14.56 15.27
CA GLN A 14 -0.29 -15.27 14.14
C GLN A 14 -1.70 -14.75 13.80
N ARG A 15 -2.52 -14.47 14.84
CA ARG A 15 -3.86 -13.91 14.64
C ARG A 15 -3.80 -12.48 14.10
N LEU A 16 -2.84 -11.68 14.55
CA LEU A 16 -2.64 -10.31 14.06
C LEU A 16 -2.26 -10.32 12.57
N PHE A 17 -1.27 -11.14 12.17
CA PHE A 17 -0.89 -11.29 10.77
C PHE A 17 -2.04 -11.80 9.89
N ALA A 18 -2.83 -12.75 10.38
CA ALA A 18 -4.00 -13.23 9.66
C ALA A 18 -5.06 -12.14 9.46
N ALA A 19 -5.28 -11.28 10.48
CA ALA A 19 -6.19 -10.15 10.38
C ALA A 19 -5.70 -9.10 9.39
N GLU A 20 -4.40 -8.77 9.39
CA GLU A 20 -3.79 -7.85 8.42
C GLU A 20 -3.94 -8.36 6.99
N ALA A 21 -3.61 -9.64 6.74
CA ALA A 21 -3.75 -10.24 5.42
C ALA A 21 -5.21 -10.24 4.92
N ALA A 22 -6.18 -10.47 5.81
CA ALA A 22 -7.60 -10.40 5.47
C ALA A 22 -8.03 -8.98 5.09
N LEU A 23 -7.52 -7.96 5.78
CA LEU A 23 -7.77 -6.55 5.44
C LEU A 23 -7.15 -6.16 4.10
N ASP A 24 -5.95 -6.65 3.79
CA ASP A 24 -5.27 -6.36 2.52
C ASP A 24 -6.07 -6.95 1.33
N ILE A 25 -6.54 -8.19 1.47
CA ILE A 25 -7.40 -8.82 0.46
C ILE A 25 -8.73 -8.06 0.32
N ALA A 26 -9.38 -7.69 1.43
CA ALA A 26 -10.63 -6.94 1.40
C ALA A 26 -10.46 -5.57 0.74
N SER A 27 -9.37 -4.86 1.06
CA SER A 27 -9.03 -3.56 0.48
C SER A 27 -8.85 -3.66 -1.04
N ALA A 28 -8.15 -4.68 -1.51
CA ALA A 28 -7.96 -4.93 -2.94
C ALA A 28 -9.31 -5.13 -3.67
N ARG A 29 -10.20 -5.96 -3.12
CA ARG A 29 -11.53 -6.21 -3.72
C ARG A 29 -12.42 -4.96 -3.74
N ILE A 30 -12.37 -4.15 -2.69
CA ILE A 30 -13.12 -2.90 -2.63
C ILE A 30 -12.53 -1.87 -3.62
N ALA A 31 -11.22 -1.84 -3.80
CA ALA A 31 -10.57 -0.98 -4.79
C ALA A 31 -10.95 -1.39 -6.23
N GLU A 32 -10.97 -2.70 -6.53
CA GLU A 32 -11.45 -3.23 -7.81
C GLU A 32 -12.90 -2.78 -8.09
N LEU A 33 -13.79 -2.92 -7.10
CA LEU A 33 -15.18 -2.45 -7.22
C LEU A 33 -15.26 -0.94 -7.46
N ASN A 34 -14.49 -0.14 -6.71
CA ASN A 34 -14.44 1.32 -6.87
C ASN A 34 -14.04 1.75 -8.28
N ALA A 35 -13.12 1.01 -8.92
CA ALA A 35 -12.71 1.27 -10.29
C ALA A 35 -13.78 0.81 -11.30
N ALA A 36 -14.44 -0.32 -11.05
CA ALA A 36 -15.44 -0.89 -11.95
C ALA A 36 -16.69 -0.01 -12.10
N LEU A 37 -17.12 0.68 -11.04
CA LEU A 37 -18.33 1.50 -11.06
C LEU A 37 -18.31 2.65 -12.10
N PRO A 38 -17.32 3.56 -12.11
CA PRO A 38 -17.26 4.62 -13.13
C PRO A 38 -17.00 4.06 -14.54
N LEU A 39 -16.26 2.96 -14.68
CA LEU A 39 -16.07 2.29 -15.97
C LEU A 39 -17.41 1.77 -16.53
N ALA A 40 -18.24 1.14 -15.70
CA ALA A 40 -19.57 0.68 -16.10
C ALA A 40 -20.47 1.84 -16.57
N THR A 41 -20.37 3.02 -15.94
CA THR A 41 -21.10 4.22 -16.38
C THR A 41 -20.66 4.67 -17.78
N ILE A 42 -19.34 4.66 -18.05
CA ILE A 42 -18.77 4.98 -19.37
C ILE A 42 -19.27 3.97 -20.42
N ASP A 43 -19.17 2.68 -20.12
CA ASP A 43 -19.56 1.60 -21.02
C ASP A 43 -21.05 1.62 -21.35
N ALA A 44 -21.88 1.91 -20.34
CA ALA A 44 -23.34 2.01 -20.49
C ALA A 44 -23.81 3.31 -21.17
N ARG A 45 -22.92 4.28 -21.41
CA ARG A 45 -23.23 5.60 -22.00
C ARG A 45 -24.36 6.35 -21.28
N VAL A 46 -24.46 6.18 -19.97
CA VAL A 46 -25.44 6.87 -19.13
C VAL A 46 -24.84 8.15 -18.54
N GLY A 47 -25.70 9.06 -18.08
CA GLY A 47 -25.25 10.29 -17.44
C GLY A 47 -24.43 10.01 -16.18
N ALA A 48 -23.39 10.81 -15.92
CA ALA A 48 -22.46 10.62 -14.80
C ALA A 48 -23.13 10.62 -13.41
N CYS A 49 -24.31 11.22 -13.28
CA CYS A 49 -25.09 11.18 -12.03
C CYS A 49 -25.65 9.78 -11.73
N VAL A 50 -25.81 8.93 -12.74
CA VAL A 50 -26.29 7.56 -12.58
C VAL A 50 -25.20 6.73 -11.90
N GLY A 51 -25.52 6.22 -10.70
CA GLY A 51 -24.58 5.42 -9.90
C GLY A 51 -23.63 6.23 -9.02
N GLN A 52 -23.71 7.57 -9.00
CA GLN A 52 -22.83 8.42 -8.19
C GLN A 52 -22.86 8.07 -6.70
N GLU A 53 -24.04 7.77 -6.15
CA GLU A 53 -24.17 7.34 -4.74
C GLU A 53 -23.43 6.01 -4.47
N ALA A 54 -23.45 5.09 -5.44
CA ALA A 54 -22.71 3.82 -5.31
C ALA A 54 -21.20 4.05 -5.32
N VAL A 55 -20.70 4.94 -6.20
CA VAL A 55 -19.30 5.36 -6.22
C VAL A 55 -18.88 5.99 -4.89
N THR A 56 -19.69 6.93 -4.38
CA THR A 56 -19.41 7.60 -3.10
C THR A 56 -19.36 6.62 -1.93
N ARG A 57 -20.32 5.68 -1.85
CA ARG A 57 -20.34 4.65 -0.79
C ARG A 57 -19.18 3.66 -0.91
N SER A 58 -18.84 3.23 -2.12
CA SER A 58 -17.71 2.34 -2.35
C SER A 58 -16.39 3.01 -1.94
N ALA A 59 -16.22 4.30 -2.24
CA ALA A 59 -15.03 5.06 -1.87
C ALA A 59 -14.92 5.24 -0.35
N ALA A 60 -16.04 5.51 0.32
CA ALA A 60 -16.10 5.57 1.77
C ALA A 60 -15.72 4.23 2.42
N ALA A 61 -16.16 3.09 1.86
CA ALA A 61 -15.75 1.77 2.33
C ALA A 61 -14.23 1.54 2.20
N LEU A 62 -13.63 1.97 1.09
CA LEU A 62 -12.19 1.87 0.88
C LEU A 62 -11.39 2.70 1.92
N MET A 63 -11.86 3.91 2.21
CA MET A 63 -11.29 4.77 3.25
C MET A 63 -11.36 4.13 4.64
N LEU A 64 -12.46 3.45 4.97
CA LEU A 64 -12.60 2.73 6.23
C LEU A 64 -11.60 1.56 6.33
N MET A 65 -11.37 0.83 5.24
CA MET A 65 -10.36 -0.23 5.21
C MET A 65 -8.94 0.29 5.41
N ALA A 66 -8.58 1.40 4.74
CA ALA A 66 -7.28 2.04 4.93
C ALA A 66 -7.06 2.46 6.40
N ARG A 67 -8.09 3.00 7.05
CA ARG A 67 -8.04 3.33 8.48
C ARG A 67 -7.90 2.08 9.35
N ALA A 68 -8.70 1.04 9.11
CA ALA A 68 -8.63 -0.22 9.86
C ALA A 68 -7.23 -0.85 9.78
N ARG A 69 -6.60 -0.82 8.61
CA ARG A 69 -5.21 -1.26 8.42
C ARG A 69 -4.23 -0.48 9.30
N GLY A 70 -4.38 0.85 9.37
CA GLY A 70 -3.58 1.70 10.24
C GLY A 70 -3.68 1.32 11.73
N GLU A 71 -4.88 1.00 12.21
CA GLU A 71 -5.10 0.56 13.60
C GLU A 71 -4.45 -0.82 13.88
N ILE A 72 -4.46 -1.72 12.90
CA ILE A 72 -3.76 -3.03 13.00
C ILE A 72 -2.23 -2.85 13.06
N ILE A 73 -1.67 -1.95 12.26
CA ILE A 73 -0.24 -1.60 12.32
C ILE A 73 0.11 -0.98 13.68
N ALA A 74 -0.73 -0.10 14.22
CA ALA A 74 -0.54 0.46 15.56
C ALA A 74 -0.61 -0.63 16.64
N THR A 75 -1.46 -1.65 16.45
CA THR A 75 -1.56 -2.81 17.34
C THR A 75 -0.24 -3.60 17.37
N HIS A 76 0.46 -3.76 16.23
CA HIS A 76 1.80 -4.36 16.17
C HIS A 76 2.79 -3.65 17.10
N ALA A 77 2.83 -2.32 17.05
CA ALA A 77 3.69 -1.51 17.91
C ALA A 77 3.34 -1.69 19.40
N GLY A 78 2.05 -1.69 19.74
CA GLY A 78 1.57 -1.91 21.11
C GLY A 78 1.96 -3.30 21.65
N LEU A 79 1.84 -4.35 20.84
CA LEU A 79 2.25 -5.71 21.22
C LEU A 79 3.77 -5.82 21.44
N LYS A 80 4.59 -5.12 20.64
CA LYS A 80 6.04 -5.05 20.84
C LYS A 80 6.39 -4.41 22.19
N THR A 81 5.70 -3.33 22.59
CA THR A 81 5.86 -2.75 23.93
C THR A 81 5.43 -3.73 25.02
N ALA A 82 4.31 -4.43 24.82
CA ALA A 82 3.81 -5.42 25.78
C ALA A 82 4.79 -6.60 25.98
N SER A 83 5.48 -7.07 24.93
CA SER A 83 6.44 -8.18 25.04
C SER A 83 7.63 -7.84 25.92
N VAL A 84 8.11 -6.60 25.87
CA VAL A 84 9.15 -6.09 26.77
C VAL A 84 8.65 -6.13 28.21
N ALA A 85 7.44 -5.63 28.47
CA ALA A 85 6.85 -5.60 29.82
C ALA A 85 6.68 -7.00 30.45
N ILE A 86 6.37 -8.03 29.66
CA ILE A 86 6.22 -9.42 30.16
C ILE A 86 7.52 -10.26 30.11
N GLY A 87 8.64 -9.59 29.84
CA GLY A 87 9.99 -10.16 29.85
C GLY A 87 10.27 -11.12 28.69
N LEU A 88 9.50 -11.05 27.59
CA LEU A 88 9.77 -11.84 26.38
C LEU A 88 10.78 -11.16 25.45
N GLY A 89 11.05 -9.86 25.66
CA GLY A 89 11.97 -9.06 24.84
C GLY A 89 11.34 -8.62 23.52
N GLU A 90 12.12 -7.93 22.69
CA GLU A 90 11.64 -7.31 21.44
C GLU A 90 11.30 -8.33 20.33
N MET A 91 11.83 -9.55 20.41
CA MET A 91 11.66 -10.60 19.38
C MET A 91 10.36 -11.41 19.49
N ALA A 92 9.46 -11.10 20.44
CA ALA A 92 8.35 -12.00 20.79
C ALA A 92 7.18 -12.03 19.80
N PHE A 93 6.96 -10.95 19.05
CA PHE A 93 5.83 -10.80 18.11
C PHE A 93 6.25 -10.85 16.63
N GLY A 94 7.49 -11.25 16.35
CA GLY A 94 8.00 -11.40 14.98
C GLY A 94 8.32 -10.08 14.32
N ASP A 95 9.51 -9.53 14.57
CA ASP A 95 10.16 -8.60 13.64
C ASP A 95 10.62 -9.44 12.42
N LEU A 96 9.73 -9.69 11.46
CA LEU A 96 10.05 -10.37 10.21
C LEU A 96 10.53 -9.42 9.10
N ILE A 97 11.14 -8.29 9.48
CA ILE A 97 12.06 -7.57 8.59
C ILE A 97 13.46 -7.68 9.19
N LYS A 98 14.01 -8.89 9.16
CA LYS A 98 15.41 -9.01 8.76
C LYS A 98 15.37 -9.19 7.26
N LEU A 99 15.62 -8.11 6.53
CA LEU A 99 16.23 -8.25 5.21
C LEU A 99 17.44 -9.14 5.47
N ASP A 100 17.48 -10.32 4.83
CA ASP A 100 18.67 -11.14 4.86
C ASP A 100 19.85 -10.24 4.43
N GLU A 101 20.74 -9.92 5.36
CA GLU A 101 22.01 -9.22 5.10
C GLU A 101 22.94 -10.04 4.18
N ASN A 102 22.44 -11.11 3.57
CA ASN A 102 23.13 -11.96 2.62
C ASN A 102 22.42 -12.03 1.24
N SER A 103 21.39 -11.21 0.99
CA SER A 103 20.97 -10.93 -0.39
C SER A 103 21.98 -9.98 -1.01
N GLY A 104 23.03 -10.54 -1.59
CA GLY A 104 24.13 -9.80 -2.24
C GLY A 104 23.65 -8.83 -3.31
N SER A 105 23.34 -7.61 -2.92
CA SER A 105 23.44 -6.43 -3.78
C SER A 105 24.89 -5.96 -3.73
N ALA A 106 25.76 -6.70 -4.42
CA ALA A 106 27.03 -6.15 -4.86
C ALA A 106 26.70 -5.02 -5.84
N LEU A 107 26.60 -3.80 -5.32
CA LEU A 107 26.65 -2.60 -6.13
C LEU A 107 28.06 -2.61 -6.78
N PRO A 108 28.20 -2.71 -8.12
CA PRO A 108 29.51 -2.63 -8.73
C PRO A 108 30.09 -1.23 -8.46
N PRO A 109 31.38 -1.11 -8.09
CA PRO A 109 31.99 0.18 -7.85
C PRO A 109 32.16 0.89 -9.20
N GLY A 110 31.44 1.99 -9.38
CA GLY A 110 31.72 3.08 -10.32
C GLY A 110 32.03 2.72 -11.78
N GLY A 111 31.07 2.97 -12.68
CA GLY A 111 31.27 2.78 -14.12
C GLY A 111 30.25 3.47 -15.04
N MET A 112 30.11 4.80 -14.87
CA MET A 112 29.62 5.84 -15.79
C MET A 112 28.15 5.90 -16.28
N PRO A 113 27.60 7.14 -16.41
CA PRO A 113 26.26 7.41 -16.91
C PRO A 113 26.26 7.61 -18.44
N GLY A 114 25.45 6.82 -19.14
CA GLY A 114 24.97 7.04 -20.50
C GLY A 114 23.63 6.30 -20.59
N GLU A 115 22.52 6.86 -21.07
CA GLU A 115 22.36 7.77 -22.19
C GLU A 115 20.95 8.37 -22.05
N ALA A 116 20.86 9.65 -21.67
CA ALA A 116 19.60 10.38 -21.78
C ALA A 116 19.46 10.82 -23.24
N LEU A 117 18.61 10.12 -24.00
CA LEU A 117 18.16 10.54 -25.33
C LEU A 117 17.60 11.97 -25.24
N PRO A 118 18.18 12.97 -25.95
CA PRO A 118 17.62 14.31 -25.98
C PRO A 118 16.40 14.32 -26.90
N LEU A 119 15.23 14.60 -26.33
CA LEU A 119 14.02 14.99 -27.08
C LEU A 119 14.24 16.42 -27.61
N ALA A 120 15.01 16.52 -28.70
CA ALA A 120 15.16 17.74 -29.46
C ALA A 120 13.87 18.03 -30.23
N LEU A 121 13.06 18.97 -29.75
CA LEU A 121 12.06 19.65 -30.55
C LEU A 121 12.76 20.70 -31.42
N PRO A 122 12.64 20.69 -32.76
CA PRO A 122 13.16 21.79 -33.57
C PRO A 122 12.22 22.99 -33.47
N ALA A 123 12.78 24.11 -33.01
CA ALA A 123 12.19 25.44 -33.21
C ALA A 123 12.44 25.88 -34.65
N THR A 124 11.39 26.18 -35.40
CA THR A 124 11.47 27.08 -36.56
C THR A 124 10.10 27.73 -36.78
N GLY A 125 10.02 29.04 -36.58
CA GLY A 125 8.90 29.87 -37.08
C GLY A 125 8.96 30.00 -38.62
N PRO A 126 7.99 30.68 -39.25
CA PRO A 126 8.08 32.14 -39.21
C PRO A 126 6.74 32.90 -39.09
N SER A 127 6.98 34.17 -38.77
CA SER A 127 6.16 35.37 -38.69
C SER A 127 5.04 35.61 -39.72
N HIS A 128 4.10 36.46 -39.28
CA HIS A 128 3.21 37.36 -40.01
C HIS A 128 1.91 36.80 -40.61
N LEU A 129 0.77 37.16 -40.00
CA LEU A 129 -0.22 38.01 -40.68
C LEU A 129 -1.20 38.68 -39.70
N ARG A 130 -1.34 39.99 -39.90
CA ARG A 130 -2.33 40.92 -39.33
C ARG A 130 -3.67 40.79 -40.06
N LEU A 131 -4.72 41.31 -39.39
CA LEU A 131 -6.04 41.74 -39.89
C LEU A 131 -7.05 40.65 -40.32
N ALA A 132 -8.16 40.57 -39.60
CA ALA A 132 -9.43 41.20 -39.97
C ALA A 132 -10.27 41.47 -38.72
#